data_AF-A0A9N7MTL1-F1
#
_entry.id   AF-A0A9N7MTL1-F1
#
_cell.length_a   1.000
_cell.length_b   1.000
_cell.length_c   1.000
_cell.angle_alpha   90.00
_cell.angle_beta   90.00
_cell.angle_gamma   90.00
#
_symmetry.space_group_name_H-M   'P 1'
#
loop_
_entity.id
_entity.type
_entity.pdbx_description
1 polymer ?
#
loop_
_entity_poly.entity_id
_entity_poly.type
_entity_poly.pdbx_seq_one_letter_code
_entity_poly.pdbx_strand_id
1 'polypeptide(L)'
;MDVGHTILDGNADAVEFCPHESFQNVLAGSTYVLQEGDCPSRSGSITLFDVDADSGRLEMIQKVETAGIFDIKWSRAHMHGPAWPLLAQADADGCVRIYSLQGTDSDDSGMLGQIGEP
;
A
#
# COMPACT_ATOMS: atom_id res chain seq x y z
N MET A 1 5.46 -7.53 -22.20
CA MET A 1 5.14 -6.11 -22.44
C MET A 1 4.73 -5.53 -21.10
N ASP A 2 5.18 -4.33 -20.78
CA ASP A 2 4.72 -3.63 -19.58
C ASP A 2 3.31 -3.09 -19.83
N VAL A 3 2.40 -3.30 -18.88
CA VAL A 3 1.00 -2.87 -18.97
C VAL A 3 0.75 -1.55 -18.26
N GLY A 4 1.66 -1.10 -17.40
CA GLY A 4 1.54 0.16 -16.67
C GLY A 4 2.69 0.34 -15.68
N HIS A 5 3.23 1.55 -15.58
CA HIS A 5 4.33 1.86 -14.67
C HIS A 5 4.16 3.24 -14.05
N THR A 6 4.83 3.43 -12.92
CA THR A 6 4.96 4.71 -12.24
C THR A 6 6.32 4.78 -11.56
N ILE A 7 6.76 6.00 -11.22
CA ILE A 7 8.00 6.23 -10.48
C ILE A 7 7.60 6.67 -9.06
N LEU A 8 8.08 5.95 -8.06
CA LEU A 8 7.88 6.32 -6.65
C LEU A 8 8.92 7.35 -6.23
N ASP A 9 8.61 8.12 -5.17
CA ASP A 9 9.51 9.13 -4.60
C ASP A 9 10.69 8.52 -3.80
N GLY A 10 11.03 7.27 -4.05
CA GLY A 10 12.07 6.50 -3.38
C GLY A 10 12.28 5.14 -4.05
N ASN A 11 13.29 4.39 -3.60
CA ASN A 11 13.56 3.07 -4.15
C ASN A 11 12.38 2.15 -3.79
N ALA A 12 11.74 1.57 -4.80
CA ALA A 12 10.71 0.56 -4.61
C ALA A 12 11.33 -0.69 -3.96
N ASP A 13 10.72 -1.16 -2.87
CA ASP A 13 11.26 -2.27 -2.07
C ASP A 13 10.36 -3.50 -2.14
N ALA A 14 9.05 -3.34 -1.90
CA ALA A 14 8.06 -4.40 -2.01
C ALA A 14 6.80 -3.93 -2.74
N VAL A 15 6.10 -4.88 -3.35
CA VAL A 15 4.77 -4.69 -3.95
C VAL A 15 3.88 -5.88 -3.65
N GLU A 16 2.60 -5.65 -3.39
CA GLU A 16 1.64 -6.73 -3.15
C GLU A 16 0.21 -6.34 -3.53
N PHE A 17 -0.44 -7.20 -4.33
CA PHE A 17 -1.85 -7.08 -4.63
C PHE A 17 -2.71 -7.53 -3.45
N CYS A 18 -3.82 -6.83 -3.22
CA CYS A 18 -4.77 -7.24 -2.20
C CYS A 18 -5.45 -8.57 -2.58
N PRO A 19 -5.46 -9.58 -1.71
CA PRO A 19 -6.03 -10.89 -2.02
C PRO A 19 -7.56 -10.95 -1.86
N HIS A 20 -8.19 -9.89 -1.37
CA HIS A 20 -9.64 -9.84 -1.15
C HIS A 20 -10.38 -9.58 -2.46
N GLU A 21 -11.45 -10.35 -2.73
CA GLU A 21 -12.20 -10.33 -4.00
C GLU A 21 -12.67 -8.93 -4.42
N SER A 22 -13.19 -8.15 -3.48
CA SER A 22 -13.67 -6.78 -3.75
C SER A 22 -12.57 -5.74 -3.96
N PHE A 23 -11.30 -6.10 -3.77
CA PHE A 23 -10.15 -5.18 -3.82
C PHE A 23 -8.99 -5.74 -4.63
N GLN A 24 -9.20 -6.74 -5.49
CA GLN A 24 -8.11 -7.36 -6.26
C GLN A 24 -7.39 -6.38 -7.22
N ASN A 25 -8.07 -5.29 -7.58
CA ASN A 25 -7.51 -4.17 -8.32
C ASN A 25 -6.54 -3.31 -7.49
N VAL A 26 -6.54 -3.43 -6.17
CA VAL A 26 -5.69 -2.62 -5.29
C VAL A 26 -4.30 -3.24 -5.18
N LEU A 27 -3.30 -2.45 -5.54
CA LEU A 27 -1.88 -2.77 -5.38
C LEU A 27 -1.25 -1.86 -4.33
N ALA A 28 -0.56 -2.44 -3.35
CA ALA A 28 0.32 -1.68 -2.46
C ALA A 28 1.76 -1.74 -2.99
N GLY A 29 2.45 -0.60 -3.00
CA GLY A 29 3.89 -0.50 -3.19
C GLY A 29 4.53 0.20 -1.99
N SER A 30 5.73 -0.26 -1.60
CA SER A 30 6.50 0.35 -0.52
C SER A 30 7.82 0.91 -1.02
N THR A 31 8.34 1.90 -0.30
CA THR A 31 9.69 2.43 -0.52
C THR A 31 10.58 2.29 0.69
N TYR A 32 11.87 2.21 0.41
CA TYR A 32 12.94 2.31 1.39
C TYR A 32 14.02 3.26 0.87
N VAL A 33 14.33 4.29 1.64
CA VAL A 33 15.39 5.25 1.34
C VAL A 33 16.28 5.40 2.56
N LEU A 34 17.57 5.04 2.41
CA LEU A 34 18.62 5.33 3.39
C LEU A 34 19.29 6.64 3.03
N GLN A 35 19.24 7.61 3.92
CA GLN A 35 20.04 8.83 3.84
C GLN A 35 21.30 8.61 4.69
N GLU A 36 22.46 8.54 4.03
CA GLU A 36 23.76 8.41 4.68
C GLU A 36 24.27 9.76 5.20
N GLY A 37 25.14 9.73 6.21
CA GLY A 37 25.73 10.93 6.83
C GLY A 37 26.05 10.70 8.30
N ASP A 38 26.43 11.78 9.00
CA ASP A 38 26.74 11.72 10.44
C ASP A 38 25.51 11.32 11.28
N CYS A 39 24.31 11.63 10.80
CA CYS A 39 23.02 11.24 11.38
C CYS A 39 22.20 10.47 10.32
N PRO A 40 22.44 9.16 10.13
CA PRO A 40 21.74 8.39 9.11
C PRO A 40 20.24 8.28 9.41
N SER A 41 19.40 8.34 8.37
CA SER A 41 17.95 8.19 8.50
C SER A 41 17.39 7.21 7.46
N ARG A 42 16.28 6.55 7.81
CA ARG A 42 15.61 5.58 6.95
C ARG A 42 14.15 5.97 6.80
N SER A 43 13.80 6.52 5.64
CA SER A 43 12.45 6.95 5.31
C SER A 43 11.83 6.03 4.26
N GLY A 44 10.51 5.94 4.26
CA GLY A 44 9.76 5.14 3.31
C GLY A 44 8.34 5.63 3.17
N SER A 45 7.59 4.99 2.30
CA SER A 45 6.18 5.29 2.08
C SER A 45 5.43 4.05 1.62
N ILE A 46 4.18 3.90 2.01
CA ILE A 46 3.22 3.01 1.34
C ILE A 46 2.44 3.84 0.32
N THR A 47 2.32 3.33 -0.91
CA THR A 47 1.46 3.90 -1.94
C THR A 47 0.46 2.85 -2.39
N LEU A 48 -0.82 3.19 -2.38
CA LEU A 48 -1.90 2.37 -2.91
C LEU A 48 -2.23 2.79 -4.34
N PHE A 49 -2.43 1.82 -5.21
CA PHE A 49 -2.81 2.02 -6.60
C PHE A 49 -4.10 1.28 -6.95
N ASP A 50 -4.91 1.90 -7.81
CA ASP A 50 -5.97 1.23 -8.57
C ASP A 50 -5.37 0.71 -9.87
N VAL A 51 -5.47 -0.59 -10.10
CA VAL A 51 -4.92 -1.27 -11.27
C VAL A 51 -6.05 -1.78 -12.14
N ASP A 52 -6.03 -1.39 -13.41
CA ASP A 52 -6.84 -1.99 -14.46
C ASP A 52 -5.90 -2.47 -15.57
N ALA A 53 -5.65 -3.77 -15.58
CA ALA A 53 -4.75 -4.42 -16.51
C ALA A 53 -5.27 -4.43 -17.95
N ASP A 54 -6.60 -4.33 -18.16
CA ASP A 54 -7.21 -4.33 -19.48
C ASP A 54 -6.98 -2.99 -20.19
N SER A 55 -7.09 -1.88 -19.44
CA SER A 55 -6.79 -0.54 -19.95
C SER A 55 -5.33 -0.10 -19.77
N GLY A 56 -4.53 -0.88 -19.02
CA GLY A 56 -3.16 -0.54 -18.67
C GLY A 56 -3.04 0.63 -17.70
N ARG A 57 -4.07 0.86 -16.87
CA ARG A 57 -4.13 1.95 -15.90
C ARG A 57 -3.50 1.53 -14.58
N LEU A 58 -2.65 2.39 -14.04
CA LEU A 58 -2.05 2.29 -12.71
C LEU A 58 -2.15 3.66 -12.04
N GLU A 59 -3.22 3.89 -11.28
CA GLU A 59 -3.53 5.20 -10.71
C GLU A 59 -3.27 5.22 -9.20
N MET A 60 -2.54 6.23 -8.72
CA MET A 60 -2.29 6.40 -7.28
C MET A 60 -3.59 6.81 -6.56
N ILE A 61 -4.02 6.01 -5.59
CA ILE A 61 -5.19 6.29 -4.73
C ILE A 61 -4.75 7.08 -3.50
N GLN A 62 -3.66 6.65 -2.86
CA GLN A 62 -3.20 7.19 -1.58
C GLN A 62 -1.70 6.98 -1.42
N LYS A 63 -1.06 7.88 -0.65
CA LYS A 63 0.31 7.74 -0.17
C LYS A 63 0.37 8.01 1.33
N VAL A 64 1.12 7.19 2.06
CA VAL A 64 1.36 7.32 3.51
C VAL A 64 2.87 7.31 3.74
N GLU A 65 3.41 8.42 4.23
CA GLU A 65 4.83 8.53 4.61
C GLU A 65 5.09 7.81 5.95
N THR A 66 6.22 7.13 6.06
CA THR A 66 6.58 6.30 7.21
C THR A 66 8.10 6.06 7.26
N ALA A 67 8.57 5.22 8.20
CA ALA A 67 9.96 4.79 8.21
C ALA A 67 10.25 3.87 7.01
N GLY A 68 11.53 3.70 6.65
CA GLY A 68 11.94 2.79 5.57
C GLY A 68 11.32 1.40 5.75
N ILE A 69 10.64 0.88 4.73
CA ILE A 69 9.88 -0.37 4.82
C ILE A 69 10.76 -1.54 4.39
N PHE A 70 10.65 -2.69 5.08
CA PHE A 70 11.33 -3.92 4.70
C PHE A 70 10.39 -4.99 4.13
N ASP A 71 9.13 -4.98 4.55
CA ASP A 71 8.12 -5.91 4.05
C ASP A 71 6.72 -5.32 4.26
N ILE A 72 5.80 -5.68 3.35
CA ILE A 72 4.37 -5.42 3.47
C ILE A 72 3.62 -6.72 3.23
N LYS A 73 2.51 -6.92 3.95
CA LYS A 73 1.70 -8.12 3.79
C LYS A 73 0.21 -7.90 3.98
N TRP A 74 -0.60 -8.24 2.99
CA TRP A 74 -2.05 -8.29 3.12
C TRP A 74 -2.49 -9.51 3.93
N SER A 75 -3.47 -9.30 4.81
CA SER A 75 -4.22 -10.41 5.41
C SER A 75 -5.03 -11.12 4.33
N ARG A 76 -5.06 -12.45 4.39
CA ARG A 76 -5.90 -13.28 3.50
C ARG A 76 -7.24 -13.64 4.13
N ALA A 77 -7.34 -13.55 5.45
CA ALA A 77 -8.51 -13.99 6.19
C ALA A 77 -9.42 -12.80 6.50
N HIS A 78 -10.72 -12.99 6.30
CA HIS A 78 -11.71 -12.11 6.89
C HIS A 78 -11.69 -12.35 8.40
N MET A 79 -11.12 -11.41 9.15
CA MET A 79 -11.26 -11.38 10.61
C MET A 79 -12.72 -10.98 10.91
N HIS A 80 -13.44 -11.73 11.75
CA HIS A 80 -14.90 -11.60 11.95
C HIS A 80 -15.45 -10.15 11.96
N GLY A 81 -16.40 -9.84 11.05
CA GLY A 81 -17.06 -8.53 10.92
C GLY A 81 -17.15 -8.06 9.45
N PRO A 82 -17.69 -6.86 9.14
CA PRO A 82 -17.47 -6.21 7.86
C PRO A 82 -15.98 -5.87 7.77
N ALA A 83 -15.20 -6.84 7.29
CA ALA A 83 -13.76 -6.84 7.42
C ALA A 83 -13.11 -6.20 6.20
N TRP A 84 -12.89 -4.90 6.30
CA TRP A 84 -11.98 -4.18 5.43
C TRP A 84 -10.62 -4.90 5.39
N PRO A 85 -10.00 -5.06 4.19
CA PRO A 85 -8.69 -5.69 4.08
C PRO A 85 -7.66 -5.05 5.02
N LEU A 86 -6.81 -5.88 5.62
CA LEU A 86 -5.73 -5.42 6.50
C LEU A 86 -4.39 -5.53 5.79
N LEU A 87 -3.58 -4.48 5.88
CA LEU A 87 -2.19 -4.46 5.39
C LEU A 87 -1.24 -4.31 6.58
N ALA A 88 -0.33 -5.26 6.73
CA ALA A 88 0.76 -5.18 7.70
C ALA A 88 2.02 -4.57 7.07
N GLN A 89 2.79 -3.83 7.86
CA GLN A 89 4.10 -3.28 7.50
C GLN A 89 5.12 -3.65 8.58
N ALA A 90 6.32 -4.06 8.16
CA ALA A 90 7.51 -4.12 9.02
C ALA A 90 8.52 -3.05 8.58
N ASP A 91 9.07 -2.28 9.53
CA ASP A 91 9.85 -1.09 9.21
C ASP A 91 11.22 -0.97 9.89
N ALA A 92 11.95 0.06 9.46
CA ALA A 92 13.28 0.42 9.92
C ALA A 92 13.37 0.93 11.37
N ASP A 93 12.26 1.33 11.96
CA ASP A 93 12.18 1.76 13.36
C ASP A 93 11.96 0.58 14.32
N GLY A 94 11.90 -0.65 13.79
CA GLY A 94 11.65 -1.86 14.57
C GLY A 94 10.18 -2.03 14.93
N CYS A 95 9.27 -1.37 14.19
CA CYS A 95 7.85 -1.39 14.43
C CYS A 95 7.12 -2.27 13.40
N VAL A 96 6.08 -2.94 13.86
CA VAL A 96 5.07 -3.58 13.01
C VAL A 96 3.78 -2.77 13.13
N ARG A 97 3.22 -2.35 11.99
CA ARG A 97 1.95 -1.63 11.94
C ARG A 97 0.93 -2.41 11.13
N ILE A 98 -0.35 -2.26 11.48
CA ILE A 98 -1.47 -2.83 10.75
C ILE A 98 -2.38 -1.68 10.35
N TYR A 99 -2.74 -1.67 9.08
CA TYR A 99 -3.60 -0.69 8.45
C TYR A 99 -4.89 -1.34 8.01
N SER A 100 -6.01 -0.62 8.11
CA SER A 100 -7.29 -1.06 7.54
C SER A 100 -7.60 -0.29 6.27
N LEU A 101 -8.06 -0.98 5.23
CA LEU A 101 -8.47 -0.37 3.97
C LEU A 101 -9.94 0.07 4.05
N GLN A 102 -10.22 1.29 4.49
CA GLN A 102 -11.57 1.83 4.59
C GLN A 102 -12.07 2.25 3.20
N GLY A 103 -13.28 1.85 2.83
CA GLY A 103 -13.94 2.34 1.62
C GLY A 103 -14.50 3.75 1.84
N THR A 104 -14.38 4.61 0.84
CA THR A 104 -15.15 5.84 0.80
C THR A 104 -16.55 5.54 0.28
N ASP A 105 -17.58 5.70 1.12
CA ASP A 105 -18.99 5.73 0.68
C ASP A 105 -19.23 7.03 -0.13
N SER A 106 -18.65 7.12 -1.31
CA SER A 106 -19.10 8.06 -2.33
C SER A 106 -20.10 7.31 -3.19
N ASP A 107 -21.39 7.60 -2.96
CA ASP A 107 -22.49 7.15 -3.81
C ASP A 107 -22.12 7.42 -5.28
N ASP A 108 -22.03 6.32 -6.04
CA ASP A 108 -21.71 6.22 -7.47
C ASP A 108 -20.20 6.22 -7.82
N SER A 109 -19.73 5.07 -8.35
CA SER A 109 -18.39 4.80 -8.95
C SER A 109 -17.30 4.25 -8.01
N GLY A 110 -17.31 2.93 -7.74
CA GLY A 110 -16.14 2.15 -7.31
C GLY A 110 -15.63 2.45 -5.89
N MET A 111 -15.60 1.44 -5.01
CA MET A 111 -15.02 1.62 -3.68
C MET A 111 -13.50 1.80 -3.79
N LEU A 112 -13.02 3.03 -3.65
CA LEU A 112 -11.61 3.33 -3.46
C LEU A 112 -11.25 3.06 -2.00
N GLY A 113 -10.26 2.21 -1.78
CA GLY A 113 -9.78 1.87 -0.45
C GLY A 113 -8.70 2.84 0.03
N GLN A 114 -8.79 3.30 1.27
CA GLN A 114 -7.76 4.10 1.94
C GLN A 114 -7.27 3.41 3.21
N ILE A 115 -5.96 3.39 3.42
CA ILE A 115 -5.33 3.03 4.69
C ILE A 115 -5.71 4.06 5.76
N GLY A 116 -6.32 3.57 6.85
CA GLY A 116 -6.50 4.28 8.12
C GLY A 116 -5.90 3.51 9.30
N GLU A 117 -5.52 4.23 10.36
CA GLU A 117 -5.23 3.61 11.66
C GLU A 117 -6.51 2.96 12.23
N PRO A 118 -6.39 1.81 12.93
CA PRO A 118 -7.54 1.10 13.50
C PRO A 118 -8.32 1.91 14.54
#